data_AF-A0A0G1PFR2-F1
#
_entry.id   AF-A0A0G1PFR2-F1
#
_cell.length_a   1.000
_cell.length_b   1.000
_cell.length_c   1.000
_cell.angle_alpha   90.00
_cell.angle_beta   90.00
_cell.angle_gamma   90.00
#
_symmetry.space_group_name_H-M   'P 1'
#
loop_
_entity.id
_entity.type
_entity.pdbx_description
1 polymer ?
#
loop_
_entity_poly.entity_id
_entity_poly.type
_entity_poly.pdbx_seq_one_letter_code
_entity_poly.pdbx_strand_id
1 'polypeptide(L)'
;MIEDRLRPKNPPVLPQPTVPVVIPQSELRPTRRVAKKHVKNTRKNEKGRKKKRSDFSDFEEKPKLFRLLDASRVHNPLILLEFVRWNVVPQNARAEFNLPVLHTDFAKKYGVSTDTLTNWKRLPFFWDEVALHRNNDFRRFTSDVYYGLTKRAMTGDPRAVELFAKLFEGFSDKIRVEDETPPKELLPDEIAKVKHALYNIGLKAVIKANEPENPDEYEQAALG
;
A
#
# COMPACT_ATOMS: atom_id res chain seq x y z
N MET A 1 40.47 37.49 -28.86
CA MET A 1 40.32 36.23 -28.08
C MET A 1 38.87 36.19 -27.63
N ILE A 2 37.93 35.80 -28.48
CA ILE A 2 37.49 34.43 -28.83
C ILE A 2 36.95 33.69 -27.60
N GLU A 3 35.66 33.87 -27.31
CA GLU A 3 34.83 32.88 -26.62
C GLU A 3 33.44 32.84 -27.27
N ASP A 4 33.39 32.25 -28.47
CA ASP A 4 32.16 31.93 -29.17
C ASP A 4 31.68 30.54 -28.68
N ARG A 5 30.87 30.55 -27.61
CA ARG A 5 30.37 29.33 -26.97
C ARG A 5 29.20 28.74 -27.75
N LEU A 6 29.52 27.68 -28.47
CA LEU A 6 28.70 26.54 -28.90
C LEU A 6 27.30 26.49 -28.26
N ARG A 7 26.30 26.99 -28.99
CA ARG A 7 24.90 26.61 -28.73
C ARG A 7 24.68 25.20 -29.27
N PRO A 8 24.07 24.28 -28.50
CA PRO A 8 23.67 22.98 -29.02
C PRO A 8 22.59 23.19 -30.11
N LYS A 9 22.89 22.71 -31.33
CA LYS A 9 21.91 22.64 -32.41
C LYS A 9 20.82 21.66 -31.99
N ASN A 10 19.57 22.14 -31.90
CA ASN A 10 18.42 21.27 -31.71
C ASN A 10 18.37 20.21 -32.82
N PRO A 11 18.12 18.93 -32.50
CA PRO A 11 18.02 17.89 -33.49
C PRO A 11 16.82 18.14 -34.42
N PRO A 12 16.93 17.76 -35.71
CA PRO A 12 15.85 17.91 -36.68
C PRO A 12 14.63 17.10 -36.25
N VAL A 13 13.48 17.77 -36.16
CA VAL A 13 12.19 17.14 -35.88
C VAL A 13 11.80 16.31 -37.11
N LEU A 14 11.83 14.99 -36.98
CA LEU A 14 11.38 14.09 -38.04
C LEU A 14 9.84 14.21 -38.19
N PRO A 15 9.33 14.34 -39.43
CA PRO A 15 7.89 14.39 -39.67
C PRO A 15 7.26 13.04 -39.31
N GLN A 16 6.29 13.06 -38.38
CA GLN A 16 5.56 11.86 -38.02
C GLN A 16 4.64 11.42 -39.17
N PRO A 17 4.60 10.13 -39.52
CA PRO A 17 3.72 9.62 -40.54
C PRO A 17 2.26 9.71 -40.09
N THR A 18 1.48 10.50 -40.82
CA THR A 18 0.03 10.61 -40.67
C THR A 18 -0.60 9.37 -41.31
N VAL A 19 -0.89 8.35 -40.48
CA VAL A 19 -1.68 7.20 -40.94
C VAL A 19 -3.17 7.52 -40.71
N PRO A 20 -4.01 7.56 -41.76
CA PRO A 20 -5.44 7.74 -41.61
C PRO A 20 -6.04 6.49 -40.96
N VAL A 21 -6.50 6.63 -39.72
CA VAL A 21 -7.26 5.59 -39.00
C VAL A 21 -8.65 5.50 -39.62
N VAL A 22 -8.84 4.54 -40.51
CA VAL A 22 -10.15 4.16 -41.03
C VAL A 22 -10.84 3.31 -39.97
N ILE A 23 -11.80 3.90 -39.25
CA ILE A 23 -12.65 3.20 -38.28
C ILE A 23 -13.80 2.55 -39.05
N PRO A 24 -13.90 1.20 -39.12
CA PRO A 24 -15.04 0.55 -39.74
C PRO A 24 -16.31 0.75 -38.89
N GLN A 25 -17.33 1.35 -39.50
CA GLN A 25 -18.68 1.45 -38.97
C GLN A 25 -19.44 0.15 -39.20
N SER A 26 -19.42 -0.76 -38.24
CA SER A 26 -20.30 -1.94 -38.18
C SER A 26 -20.28 -2.45 -36.73
N GLU A 27 -21.35 -2.68 -35.98
CA GLU A 27 -22.77 -2.83 -36.25
C GLU A 27 -23.54 -2.36 -35.00
N LEU A 28 -24.56 -1.53 -35.20
CA LEU A 28 -25.61 -1.32 -34.19
C LEU A 28 -26.51 -2.55 -34.18
N ARG A 29 -26.39 -3.41 -33.16
CA ARG A 29 -27.42 -4.43 -32.86
C ARG A 29 -28.23 -4.03 -31.63
N PRO A 30 -29.54 -3.77 -31.77
CA PRO A 30 -30.44 -3.67 -30.63
C PRO A 30 -31.02 -5.06 -30.34
N THR A 31 -30.60 -5.71 -29.26
CA THR A 31 -31.30 -6.90 -28.73
C THR A 31 -32.05 -6.58 -27.44
N ARG A 32 -33.28 -6.18 -27.71
CA ARG A 32 -34.52 -6.37 -26.96
C ARG A 32 -34.54 -7.61 -26.04
N ARG A 33 -35.13 -7.38 -24.85
CA ARG A 33 -36.09 -8.22 -24.09
C ARG A 33 -35.63 -9.04 -22.87
N VAL A 34 -36.09 -8.53 -21.71
CA VAL A 34 -37.00 -9.18 -20.73
C VAL A 34 -36.52 -10.48 -20.07
N ALA A 35 -36.21 -10.38 -18.78
CA ALA A 35 -36.53 -11.41 -17.80
C ALA A 35 -36.93 -10.76 -16.46
N LYS A 36 -38.22 -10.41 -16.33
CA LYS A 36 -38.83 -10.17 -15.00
C LYS A 36 -39.03 -11.53 -14.34
N LYS A 37 -38.09 -11.94 -13.47
CA LYS A 37 -38.33 -13.06 -12.55
C LYS A 37 -38.96 -12.55 -11.26
N HIS A 38 -40.23 -12.90 -11.09
CA HIS A 38 -40.95 -12.92 -9.83
C HIS A 38 -40.14 -13.65 -8.76
N VAL A 39 -39.71 -12.94 -7.71
CA VAL A 39 -39.34 -13.56 -6.43
C VAL A 39 -40.54 -13.42 -5.52
N LYS A 40 -41.25 -14.53 -5.33
CA LYS A 40 -42.41 -14.64 -4.44
C LYS A 40 -41.92 -14.74 -2.98
N ASN A 41 -42.42 -13.81 -2.18
CA ASN A 41 -42.62 -13.84 -0.74
C ASN A 41 -42.49 -15.21 -0.06
N THR A 42 -41.53 -15.32 0.85
CA THR A 42 -41.58 -16.21 2.01
C THR A 42 -41.71 -15.38 3.29
N ARG A 43 -42.93 -14.90 3.56
CA ARG A 43 -43.35 -14.51 4.91
C ARG A 43 -43.70 -15.79 5.66
N LYS A 44 -42.85 -16.23 6.58
CA LYS A 44 -43.20 -17.26 7.56
C LYS A 44 -42.67 -16.88 8.94
N ASN A 45 -43.60 -16.41 9.77
CA ASN A 45 -43.69 -16.56 11.21
C ASN A 45 -42.38 -16.59 12.03
N GLU A 46 -42.00 -15.44 12.58
CA GLU A 46 -41.41 -15.38 13.92
C GLU A 46 -42.34 -14.58 14.84
N LYS A 47 -43.22 -15.32 15.50
CA LYS A 47 -43.98 -14.81 16.65
C LYS A 47 -43.06 -14.83 17.87
N GLY A 48 -42.89 -13.66 18.48
CA GLY A 48 -42.92 -13.58 19.94
C GLY A 48 -41.61 -13.74 20.69
N ARG A 49 -40.64 -12.86 20.44
CA ARG A 49 -39.80 -12.34 21.52
C ARG A 49 -39.80 -10.82 21.45
N LYS A 50 -40.69 -10.20 22.24
CA LYS A 50 -40.58 -8.77 22.58
C LYS A 50 -39.28 -8.61 23.36
N LYS A 51 -38.15 -8.47 22.65
CA LYS A 51 -36.92 -7.96 23.23
C LYS A 51 -37.30 -6.61 23.85
N LYS A 52 -37.22 -6.52 25.18
CA LYS A 52 -37.19 -5.24 25.89
C LYS A 52 -36.23 -4.37 25.09
N ARG A 53 -36.73 -3.28 24.51
CA ARG A 53 -35.91 -2.19 24.01
C ARG A 53 -35.22 -1.63 25.26
N SER A 54 -34.12 -2.28 25.64
CA SER A 54 -33.19 -1.73 26.61
C SER A 54 -32.80 -0.38 26.05
N ASP A 55 -33.09 0.65 26.83
CA ASP A 55 -32.64 2.03 26.68
C ASP A 55 -31.49 2.19 25.67
N PHE A 56 -31.88 2.27 24.39
CA PHE A 56 -31.10 2.89 23.33
C PHE A 56 -31.26 4.40 23.54
N SER A 57 -31.01 4.88 24.76
CA SER A 57 -30.43 6.22 24.95
C SER A 57 -29.00 6.09 24.45
N ASP A 58 -28.90 5.88 23.14
CA ASP A 58 -27.68 5.76 22.40
C ASP A 58 -26.91 7.01 22.72
N PHE A 59 -25.71 6.81 23.24
CA PHE A 59 -24.69 7.81 23.26
C PHE A 59 -24.59 8.37 21.85
N GLU A 60 -25.18 9.54 21.61
CA GLU A 60 -24.81 10.40 20.49
C GLU A 60 -23.36 10.81 20.75
N GLU A 61 -22.43 9.89 20.49
CA GLU A 61 -21.02 10.20 20.43
C GLU A 61 -20.89 11.22 19.30
N LYS A 62 -20.70 12.47 19.70
CA LYS A 62 -20.44 13.56 18.77
C LYS A 62 -19.38 13.07 17.79
N PRO A 63 -19.61 13.24 16.47
CA PRO A 63 -18.71 12.70 15.46
C PRO A 63 -17.29 13.23 15.75
N LYS A 64 -16.38 12.31 16.09
CA LYS A 64 -14.97 12.66 16.33
C LYS A 64 -14.41 13.19 15.00
N LEU A 65 -13.71 14.33 15.06
CA LEU A 65 -13.09 14.91 13.86
C LEU A 65 -12.02 13.99 13.25
N PHE A 66 -11.34 13.24 14.12
CA PHE A 66 -10.27 12.32 13.75
C PHE A 66 -10.63 10.91 14.23
N ARG A 67 -10.22 9.89 13.47
CA ARG A 67 -10.45 8.49 13.84
C ARG A 67 -9.37 7.93 14.75
N LEU A 68 -8.13 8.28 14.50
CA LEU A 68 -6.92 7.71 15.14
C LEU A 68 -6.14 8.78 15.90
N LEU A 69 -6.09 10.00 15.35
CA LEU A 69 -5.31 11.10 15.92
C LEU A 69 -5.96 11.71 17.16
N ASP A 70 -5.22 11.73 18.29
CA ASP A 70 -5.62 12.46 19.49
C ASP A 70 -5.34 13.97 19.35
N ALA A 71 -6.40 14.73 19.12
CA ALA A 71 -6.32 16.19 18.94
C ALA A 71 -6.51 16.98 20.25
N SER A 72 -6.58 16.33 21.42
CA SER A 72 -6.88 16.98 22.70
C SER A 72 -5.87 18.08 23.09
N ARG A 73 -4.63 17.98 22.59
CA ARG A 73 -3.54 18.94 22.89
C ARG A 73 -3.44 20.09 21.88
N VAL A 74 -4.28 20.09 20.85
CA VAL A 74 -4.17 21.01 19.73
C VAL A 74 -5.20 22.11 19.90
N HIS A 75 -4.73 23.36 20.00
CA HIS A 75 -5.61 24.51 20.23
C HIS A 75 -6.70 24.65 19.15
N ASN A 76 -6.35 24.41 17.88
CA ASN A 76 -7.25 24.53 16.73
C ASN A 76 -7.32 23.21 15.93
N PRO A 77 -8.19 22.26 16.30
CA PRO A 77 -8.26 20.96 15.64
C PRO A 77 -8.75 21.05 14.18
N LEU A 78 -9.51 22.08 13.81
CA LEU A 78 -9.94 22.30 12.42
C LEU A 78 -8.76 22.62 11.49
N ILE A 79 -7.79 23.41 11.96
CA ILE A 79 -6.60 23.73 11.16
C ILE A 79 -5.70 22.50 11.02
N LEU A 80 -5.62 21.68 12.08
CA LEU A 80 -4.94 20.39 12.00
C LEU A 80 -5.60 19.46 10.98
N LEU A 81 -6.94 19.43 10.90
CA LEU A 81 -7.65 18.64 9.89
C LEU A 81 -7.32 19.11 8.47
N GLU A 82 -7.33 20.43 8.24
CA GLU A 82 -6.91 21.01 6.95
C GLU A 82 -5.44 20.69 6.64
N PHE A 83 -4.58 20.66 7.66
CA PHE A 83 -3.19 20.27 7.50
C PHE A 83 -3.03 18.78 7.17
N VAL A 84 -3.82 17.90 7.78
CA VAL A 84 -3.86 16.47 7.43
C VAL A 84 -4.29 16.32 5.97
N ARG A 85 -5.39 16.96 5.56
CA ARG A 85 -5.87 16.98 4.16
C ARG A 85 -4.83 17.53 3.19
N TRP A 86 -4.11 18.58 3.57
CA TRP A 86 -3.04 19.14 2.75
C TRP A 86 -1.87 18.17 2.54
N ASN A 87 -1.55 17.33 3.54
CA ASN A 87 -0.51 16.30 3.41
C ASN A 87 -0.98 15.08 2.59
N VAL A 88 -2.28 14.90 2.37
CA VAL A 88 -2.81 13.85 1.48
C VAL A 88 -2.48 14.14 0.02
N VAL A 89 -2.54 15.41 -0.38
CA VAL A 89 -2.29 15.83 -1.77
C VAL A 89 -0.78 15.87 -2.05
N PRO A 90 -0.30 15.16 -3.10
CA PRO A 90 1.12 15.17 -3.46
C PRO A 90 1.55 16.57 -3.91
N GLN A 91 2.79 16.95 -3.61
CA GLN A 91 3.30 18.32 -3.81
C GLN A 91 3.09 18.84 -5.24
N ASN A 92 3.29 17.99 -6.26
CA ASN A 92 3.14 18.36 -7.67
C ASN A 92 1.69 18.71 -8.02
N ALA A 93 0.71 18.04 -7.41
CA ALA A 93 -0.71 18.28 -7.67
C ALA A 93 -1.28 19.47 -6.87
N ARG A 94 -0.59 19.93 -5.82
CA ARG A 94 -1.09 21.05 -5.00
C ARG A 94 -1.30 22.34 -5.79
N ALA A 95 -0.42 22.59 -6.77
CA ALA A 95 -0.53 23.75 -7.64
C ALA A 95 -1.82 23.71 -8.48
N GLU A 96 -2.24 22.54 -8.96
CA GLU A 96 -3.46 22.36 -9.75
C GLU A 96 -4.73 22.65 -8.94
N PHE A 97 -4.70 22.35 -7.63
CA PHE A 97 -5.82 22.58 -6.72
C PHE A 97 -5.81 23.95 -6.01
N ASN A 98 -4.95 24.89 -6.44
CA ASN A 98 -4.76 26.18 -5.77
C ASN A 98 -4.45 26.04 -4.26
N LEU A 99 -3.74 24.97 -3.88
CA LEU A 99 -3.29 24.74 -2.51
C LEU A 99 -1.87 25.31 -2.32
N PRO A 100 -1.51 25.72 -1.09
CA PRO A 100 -0.15 26.16 -0.80
C PRO A 100 0.86 25.07 -1.16
N VAL A 101 1.86 25.37 -1.97
CA VAL A 101 2.86 24.37 -2.38
C VAL A 101 3.83 24.11 -1.23
N LEU A 102 4.29 25.19 -0.58
CA LEU A 102 5.26 25.17 0.51
C LEU A 102 4.60 25.18 1.89
N HIS A 103 5.35 24.66 2.86
CA HIS A 103 4.94 24.64 4.27
C HIS A 103 4.79 26.05 4.85
N THR A 104 5.67 26.97 4.45
CA THR A 104 5.65 28.40 4.83
C THR A 104 4.39 29.10 4.35
N ASP A 105 3.88 28.72 3.18
CA ASP A 105 2.69 29.35 2.60
C ASP A 105 1.42 28.85 3.29
N PHE A 106 1.39 27.56 3.65
CA PHE A 106 0.33 27.01 4.50
C PHE A 106 0.32 27.71 5.87
N ALA A 107 1.49 27.83 6.51
CA ALA A 107 1.67 28.54 7.77
C ALA A 107 1.12 29.99 7.71
N LYS A 108 1.49 30.75 6.67
CA LYS A 108 1.00 32.11 6.44
C LYS A 108 -0.52 32.15 6.22
N LYS A 109 -1.06 31.24 5.39
CA LYS A 109 -2.50 31.21 5.04
C LYS A 109 -3.39 30.95 6.26
N TYR A 110 -2.98 30.07 7.16
CA TYR A 110 -3.77 29.67 8.33
C TYR A 110 -3.33 30.36 9.64
N GLY A 111 -2.32 31.25 9.59
CA GLY A 111 -1.84 31.98 10.76
C GLY A 111 -1.17 31.09 11.82
N VAL A 112 -0.44 30.06 11.40
CA VAL A 112 0.22 29.08 12.30
C VAL A 112 1.73 29.14 12.10
N SER A 113 2.51 29.03 13.17
CA SER A 113 3.99 28.93 13.06
C SER A 113 4.43 27.64 12.36
N THR A 114 5.52 27.71 11.60
CA THR A 114 6.15 26.54 10.96
C THR A 114 6.57 25.47 11.96
N ASP A 115 6.95 25.88 13.18
CA ASP A 115 7.34 24.96 14.25
C ASP A 115 6.14 24.17 14.76
N THR A 116 4.98 24.81 14.85
CA THR A 116 3.71 24.16 15.24
C THR A 116 3.33 23.08 14.24
N LEU A 117 3.46 23.35 12.93
CA LEU A 117 3.21 22.34 11.89
C LEU A 117 4.19 21.16 11.98
N THR A 118 5.45 21.43 12.31
CA THR A 118 6.46 20.39 12.54
C THR A 118 6.13 19.54 13.76
N ASN A 119 5.66 20.18 14.84
CA ASN A 119 5.20 19.47 16.05
C ASN A 119 3.95 18.63 15.78
N TRP A 120 3.01 19.09 14.95
CA TRP A 120 1.84 18.29 14.57
C TRP A 120 2.21 16.99 13.86
N LYS A 121 3.23 17.01 12.99
CA LYS A 121 3.73 15.78 12.33
C LYS A 121 4.33 14.76 13.29
N ARG A 122 4.70 15.18 14.50
CA ARG A 122 5.23 14.32 15.57
C ARG A 122 4.15 13.77 16.50
N LEU A 123 2.88 14.19 16.33
CA LEU A 123 1.79 13.64 17.12
C LEU A 123 1.62 12.13 16.82
N PRO A 124 1.32 11.31 17.83
CA PRO A 124 1.01 9.90 17.63
C PRO A 124 -0.12 9.71 16.60
N PHE A 125 0.04 8.74 15.70
CA PHE A 125 -0.94 8.40 14.66
C PHE A 125 -1.25 9.49 13.63
N PHE A 126 -0.47 10.59 13.58
CA PHE A 126 -0.67 11.64 12.58
C PHE A 126 -0.59 11.08 11.15
N TRP A 127 0.44 10.31 10.85
CA TRP A 127 0.64 9.72 9.52
C TRP A 127 -0.38 8.63 9.19
N ASP A 128 -0.91 7.94 10.18
CA ASP A 128 -1.96 6.94 10.00
C ASP A 128 -3.28 7.62 9.62
N GLU A 129 -3.60 8.76 10.25
CA GLU A 129 -4.75 9.59 9.86
C GLU A 129 -4.59 10.13 8.43
N VAL A 130 -3.39 10.62 8.07
CA VAL A 130 -3.09 11.05 6.69
C VAL A 130 -3.26 9.89 5.70
N ALA A 131 -2.77 8.69 6.04
CA ALA A 131 -2.92 7.51 5.20
C ALA A 131 -4.40 7.11 5.03
N LEU A 132 -5.19 7.22 6.09
CA LEU A 132 -6.63 6.95 6.06
C LEU A 132 -7.36 7.92 5.12
N HIS A 133 -7.08 9.22 5.23
CA HIS A 133 -7.66 10.21 4.31
C HIS A 133 -7.20 9.99 2.87
N ARG A 134 -5.91 9.69 2.66
CA ARG A 134 -5.36 9.37 1.34
C ARG A 134 -6.07 8.16 0.71
N ASN A 135 -6.30 7.11 1.47
CA ASN A 135 -7.01 5.93 0.98
C ASN A 135 -8.47 6.27 0.61
N ASN A 136 -9.14 7.11 1.40
CA ASN A 136 -10.50 7.54 1.09
C ASN A 136 -10.58 8.42 -0.17
N ASP A 137 -9.62 9.32 -0.35
CA ASP A 137 -9.56 10.15 -1.56
C ASP A 137 -9.20 9.31 -2.79
N PHE A 138 -8.27 8.36 -2.66
CA PHE A 138 -7.86 7.48 -3.75
C PHE A 138 -8.97 6.55 -4.24
N ARG A 139 -9.95 6.22 -3.38
CA ARG A 139 -11.14 5.44 -3.79
C ARG A 139 -11.90 6.08 -4.94
N ARG A 140 -11.90 7.42 -5.05
CA ARG A 140 -12.59 8.14 -6.13
C ARG A 140 -11.94 7.91 -7.48
N PHE A 141 -10.61 7.73 -7.50
CA PHE A 141 -9.85 7.47 -8.72
C PHE A 141 -9.76 5.98 -9.07
N THR A 142 -10.28 5.10 -8.21
CA THR A 142 -10.12 3.65 -8.38
C THR A 142 -10.77 3.15 -9.68
N SER A 143 -11.94 3.69 -10.05
CA SER A 143 -12.59 3.37 -11.33
C SER A 143 -11.75 3.78 -12.54
N ASP A 144 -11.17 4.97 -12.50
CA ASP A 144 -10.38 5.52 -13.61
C ASP A 144 -9.05 4.78 -13.76
N VAL A 145 -8.44 4.40 -12.64
CA VAL A 145 -7.24 3.54 -12.61
C VAL A 145 -7.55 2.17 -13.21
N TYR A 146 -8.67 1.55 -12.84
CA TYR A 146 -9.08 0.26 -13.43
C TYR A 146 -9.39 0.38 -14.91
N TYR A 147 -10.05 1.46 -15.33
CA TYR A 147 -10.29 1.73 -16.74
C TYR A 147 -8.98 1.89 -17.52
N GLY A 148 -8.04 2.70 -17.02
CA GLY A 148 -6.74 2.91 -17.61
C GLY A 148 -5.90 1.63 -17.68
N LEU A 149 -5.92 0.82 -16.62
CA LEU A 149 -5.25 -0.48 -16.56
C LEU A 149 -5.83 -1.44 -17.61
N THR A 150 -7.15 -1.56 -17.68
CA THR A 150 -7.86 -2.44 -18.63
C THR A 150 -7.56 -2.02 -20.07
N LYS A 151 -7.61 -0.73 -20.37
CA LYS A 151 -7.30 -0.20 -21.71
C LYS A 151 -5.86 -0.54 -22.12
N ARG A 152 -4.88 -0.41 -21.22
CA ARG A 152 -3.48 -0.77 -21.49
C ARG A 152 -3.30 -2.28 -21.67
N ALA A 153 -3.97 -3.09 -20.86
CA ALA A 153 -3.95 -4.54 -21.00
C ALA A 153 -4.53 -4.99 -22.35
N MET A 154 -5.65 -4.40 -22.80
CA MET A 154 -6.22 -4.65 -24.13
C MET A 154 -5.31 -4.21 -25.27
N THR A 155 -4.45 -3.21 -25.05
CA THR A 155 -3.45 -2.77 -26.03
C THR A 155 -2.26 -3.74 -26.13
N GLY A 156 -2.17 -4.73 -25.22
CA GLY A 156 -1.10 -5.72 -25.20
C GLY A 156 0.13 -5.32 -24.37
N ASP A 157 0.02 -4.34 -23.46
CA ASP A 157 1.11 -4.05 -22.51
C ASP A 157 1.26 -5.24 -21.53
N PRO A 158 2.37 -6.00 -21.56
CA PRO A 158 2.51 -7.25 -20.80
C PRO A 158 2.40 -7.01 -19.30
N ARG A 159 2.91 -5.87 -18.80
CA ARG A 159 2.87 -5.54 -17.38
C ARG A 159 1.46 -5.21 -16.92
N ALA A 160 0.68 -4.53 -17.76
CA ALA A 160 -0.72 -4.24 -17.47
C ALA A 160 -1.58 -5.51 -17.48
N VAL A 161 -1.33 -6.43 -18.42
CA VAL A 161 -2.00 -7.74 -18.49
C VAL A 161 -1.71 -8.56 -17.23
N GLU A 162 -0.44 -8.62 -16.81
CA GLU A 162 -0.04 -9.32 -15.57
C GLU A 162 -0.73 -8.72 -14.34
N LEU A 163 -0.71 -7.40 -14.18
CA LEU A 163 -1.39 -6.72 -13.07
C LEU A 163 -2.91 -6.95 -13.10
N PHE A 164 -3.52 -6.96 -14.27
CA PHE A 164 -4.94 -7.24 -14.44
C PHE A 164 -5.29 -8.68 -14.04
N ALA A 165 -4.49 -9.67 -14.47
CA ALA A 165 -4.66 -11.07 -14.10
C ALA A 165 -4.48 -11.28 -12.59
N LYS A 166 -3.48 -10.64 -11.97
CA LYS A 166 -3.30 -10.68 -10.51
C LYS A 166 -4.50 -10.12 -9.76
N LEU A 167 -5.07 -9.01 -10.25
CA LEU A 167 -6.15 -8.30 -9.56
C LEU A 167 -7.52 -9.01 -9.69
N PHE A 168 -7.88 -9.48 -10.88
CA PHE A 168 -9.23 -10.01 -11.16
C PHE A 168 -9.32 -11.53 -11.22
N GLU A 169 -8.26 -12.20 -11.66
CA GLU A 169 -8.24 -13.66 -11.83
C GLU A 169 -7.57 -14.37 -10.65
N GLY A 170 -7.04 -13.61 -9.68
CA GLY A 170 -6.37 -14.16 -8.50
C GLY A 170 -5.05 -14.85 -8.85
N PHE A 171 -4.41 -14.47 -9.96
CA PHE A 171 -3.07 -14.95 -10.26
C PHE A 171 -2.11 -14.52 -9.15
N SER A 172 -1.38 -15.49 -8.61
CA SER A 172 -0.27 -15.25 -7.69
C SER A 172 1.02 -15.66 -8.37
N ASP A 173 2.08 -14.89 -8.20
CA ASP A 173 3.40 -15.30 -8.66
C ASP A 173 3.79 -16.60 -7.95
N LYS A 174 4.26 -17.57 -8.74
CA LYS A 174 4.81 -18.80 -8.17
C LYS A 174 6.17 -18.48 -7.57
N ILE A 175 6.18 -18.13 -6.30
CA ILE A 175 7.41 -17.97 -5.54
C ILE A 175 7.89 -19.38 -5.21
N ARG A 176 8.98 -19.82 -5.85
CA ARG A 176 9.72 -20.99 -5.40
C ARG A 176 10.53 -20.53 -4.19
N VAL A 177 10.09 -20.93 -3.01
CA VAL A 177 10.90 -20.81 -1.81
C VAL A 177 11.81 -22.02 -1.81
N GLU A 178 13.11 -21.78 -2.03
CA GLU A 178 14.11 -22.77 -1.69
C GLU A 178 14.23 -22.76 -0.17
N ASP A 179 13.56 -23.72 0.50
CA ASP A 179 13.62 -23.87 1.97
C ASP A 179 14.99 -24.35 2.46
N GLU A 180 15.90 -24.67 1.53
CA GLU A 180 17.27 -25.01 1.85
C GLU A 180 18.00 -23.72 2.25
N THR A 181 17.94 -23.43 3.56
CA THR A 181 18.88 -22.50 4.17
C THR A 181 20.27 -23.03 3.83
N PRO A 182 21.11 -22.30 3.08
CA PRO A 182 22.42 -22.80 2.72
C PRO A 182 23.13 -23.21 4.02
N PRO A 183 23.77 -24.40 4.07
CA PRO A 183 24.45 -24.86 5.26
C PRO A 183 25.47 -23.78 5.66
N LYS A 184 25.16 -23.04 6.71
CA LYS A 184 26.07 -22.04 7.25
C LYS A 184 27.04 -22.80 8.14
N GLU A 185 28.29 -22.88 7.71
CA GLU A 185 29.37 -23.35 8.57
C GLU A 185 29.41 -22.43 9.81
N LEU A 186 29.07 -22.99 10.96
CA LEU A 186 29.08 -22.27 12.22
C LEU A 186 30.54 -22.08 12.65
N LEU A 187 30.90 -20.85 13.04
CA LEU A 187 32.20 -20.59 13.64
C LEU A 187 32.32 -21.38 14.97
N PRO A 188 33.54 -21.79 15.39
CA PRO A 188 33.75 -22.58 16.60
C PRO A 188 33.10 -21.97 17.86
N ASP A 189 33.11 -20.65 17.98
CA ASP A 189 32.49 -19.92 19.09
C ASP A 189 30.96 -20.02 19.10
N GLU A 190 30.33 -20.07 17.92
CA GLU A 190 28.89 -20.25 17.79
C GLU A 190 28.50 -21.69 18.13
N ILE A 191 29.31 -22.67 17.71
CA ILE A 191 29.13 -24.08 18.10
C ILE A 191 29.18 -24.23 19.62
N ALA A 192 30.14 -23.59 20.30
CA ALA A 192 30.25 -23.63 21.76
C ALA A 192 29.00 -23.02 22.44
N LYS A 193 28.50 -21.89 21.92
CA LYS A 193 27.26 -21.25 22.42
C LYS A 193 26.04 -22.14 22.22
N VAL A 194 25.91 -22.77 21.06
CA VAL A 194 24.80 -23.70 20.75
C VAL A 194 24.87 -24.93 21.65
N LYS A 195 26.05 -25.54 21.82
CA LYS A 195 26.25 -26.67 22.75
C LYS A 195 25.87 -26.30 24.19
N HIS A 196 26.29 -25.13 24.67
CA HIS A 196 25.94 -24.64 26.01
C HIS A 196 24.43 -24.40 26.16
N ALA A 197 23.77 -23.82 25.15
CA ALA A 197 22.31 -23.62 25.15
C ALA A 197 21.55 -24.96 25.18
N LEU A 198 21.97 -25.94 24.38
CA LEU A 198 21.37 -27.29 24.37
C LEU A 198 21.56 -28.02 25.70
N TYR A 199 22.71 -27.83 26.36
CA TYR A 199 22.97 -28.37 27.69
C TYR A 199 22.00 -27.81 28.74
N ASN A 200 21.73 -26.51 28.69
CA ASN A 200 20.83 -25.82 29.63
C ASN A 200 19.35 -26.15 29.42
N ILE A 201 18.95 -26.48 28.19
CA ILE A 201 17.57 -26.90 27.87
C ILE A 201 17.32 -28.39 28.23
N GLY A 202 18.36 -29.11 28.69
CA GLY A 202 18.24 -30.51 29.11
C GLY A 202 18.35 -31.53 27.99
N LEU A 203 18.76 -31.12 26.78
CA LEU A 203 18.95 -31.99 25.62
C LEU A 203 20.34 -32.66 25.59
N LYS A 204 20.87 -33.05 26.76
CA LYS A 204 22.21 -33.64 26.89
C LYS A 204 22.37 -34.94 26.09
N ALA A 205 21.29 -35.71 25.92
CA ALA A 205 21.29 -36.95 25.15
C ALA A 205 21.55 -36.71 23.64
N VAL A 206 21.07 -35.57 23.10
CA VAL A 206 21.26 -35.21 21.69
C VAL A 206 22.69 -34.76 21.43
N ILE A 207 23.33 -34.10 22.41
CA ILE A 207 24.75 -33.74 22.32
C ILE A 207 25.61 -34.99 22.28
N LYS A 208 25.37 -35.95 23.20
CA LYS A 208 26.14 -37.19 23.28
C LYS A 208 25.98 -38.08 22.04
N ALA A 209 24.80 -38.07 21.40
CA ALA A 209 24.54 -38.85 20.19
C ALA A 209 25.23 -38.29 18.93
N ASN A 210 25.63 -37.00 18.95
CA ASN A 210 26.28 -36.31 17.85
C ASN A 210 27.73 -35.92 18.14
N GLU A 211 28.28 -36.31 19.30
CA GLU A 211 29.71 -36.22 19.54
C GLU A 211 30.39 -37.31 18.72
N PRO A 212 31.37 -36.96 17.86
CA PRO A 212 32.07 -37.98 17.08
C PRO A 212 32.78 -38.93 18.03
N GLU A 213 32.62 -40.24 17.82
CA GLU A 213 33.27 -41.28 18.63
C GLU A 213 34.80 -41.18 18.61
N ASN A 214 35.37 -40.47 17.62
CA ASN A 214 36.79 -40.22 17.50
C ASN A 214 37.05 -38.73 17.15
N PRO A 215 37.54 -37.90 18.09
CA PRO A 215 37.85 -36.50 17.81
C PRO A 215 38.98 -36.32 16.78
N ASP A 216 39.83 -37.33 16.60
CA ASP A 216 40.99 -37.32 15.71
C ASP A 216 40.63 -37.52 14.22
N GLU A 217 39.42 -38.00 13.90
CA GLU A 217 38.97 -38.19 12.50
C GLU A 217 38.60 -36.86 11.81
N TYR A 218 38.19 -35.84 12.57
CA TYR A 218 37.79 -34.54 12.01
C TYR A 218 38.99 -33.68 11.58
N GLU A 219 40.16 -33.83 12.22
CA GLU A 219 41.37 -33.11 11.79
C GLU A 219 41.90 -33.64 10.46
N GLN A 220 41.69 -34.92 10.13
CA GLN A 220 42.10 -35.50 8.85
C GLN A 220 41.18 -35.11 7.69
N ALA A 221 39.88 -34.87 7.95
CA ALA A 221 38.92 -34.44 6.93
C ALA A 221 39.00 -32.95 6.58
N ALA A 222 39.58 -32.11 7.45
CA ALA A 222 39.71 -30.66 7.23
C ALA A 222 41.02 -30.25 6.52
N LEU A 223 41.97 -31.18 6.35
CA LEU A 223 43.29 -30.94 5.75
C LEU A 223 43.46 -31.53 4.33
N GLY A 224 42.40 -32.09 3.75
CA GLY A 224 42.35 -32.57 2.36
C GLY A 224 41.43 -31.72 1.50
#